data_AF-A0A2T0XA85-F1
#
_entry.id   AF-A0A2T0XA85-F1
#
_cell.length_a   1.000
_cell.length_b   1.000
_cell.length_c   1.000
_cell.angle_alpha   90.00
_cell.angle_beta   90.00
_cell.angle_gamma   90.00
#
_symmetry.space_group_name_H-M   'P 1'
#
loop_
_entity.id
_entity.type
_entity.pdbx_description
1 polymer ?
#
loop_
_entity_poly.entity_id
_entity_poly.type
_entity_poly.pdbx_seq_one_letter_code
_entity_poly.pdbx_strand_id
1 'polypeptide(L)'
;MKITYSTSKINSFGGINFANSIIVNKGICSTIDQLLGSRGIRAEYSYSDLIRSYLLMALCGGECAEDITEHLRGELGQVKDFNVCSADTLLRMQKELST
;
A
#
# COMPACT_ATOMS: atom_id res chain seq x y z
N MET A 1 0.37 27.31 28.40
CA MET A 1 0.58 25.89 28.03
C MET A 1 2.05 25.74 27.64
N LYS A 2 2.84 24.89 28.30
CA LYS A 2 4.25 24.66 27.97
C LYS A 2 4.35 23.51 26.97
N ILE A 3 4.67 23.80 25.72
CA ILE A 3 4.88 22.80 24.68
C ILE A 3 6.27 22.17 24.89
N THR A 4 6.32 20.84 24.90
CA THR A 4 7.58 20.07 25.00
C THR A 4 7.71 19.22 23.76
N TYR A 5 8.88 19.25 23.11
CA TYR A 5 9.14 18.47 21.91
C TYR A 5 9.89 17.19 22.26
N SER A 6 9.52 16.08 21.63
CA SER A 6 10.30 14.84 21.67
C SER A 6 11.36 14.86 20.57
N THR A 7 12.55 14.35 20.86
CA THR A 7 13.62 14.12 19.88
C THR A 7 13.53 12.73 19.24
N SER A 8 12.60 11.88 19.70
CA SER A 8 12.44 10.52 19.17
C SER A 8 11.81 10.56 17.79
N LYS A 9 12.31 9.72 16.87
CA LYS A 9 11.66 9.51 15.56
C LYS A 9 10.38 8.72 15.78
N ILE A 10 9.24 9.38 15.65
CA ILE A 10 7.91 8.77 15.72
C ILE A 10 7.43 8.59 14.28
N ASN A 11 7.12 7.36 13.90
CA ASN A 11 6.53 7.08 12.60
C ASN A 11 5.02 7.34 12.66
N SER A 12 4.46 7.85 11.57
CA SER A 12 3.03 8.09 11.47
C SER A 12 2.29 6.77 11.25
N PHE A 13 0.97 6.80 11.38
CA PHE A 13 0.09 5.67 11.03
C PHE A 13 0.43 4.34 11.73
N GLY A 14 0.67 4.34 13.05
CA GLY A 14 1.04 3.12 13.80
C GLY A 14 0.11 1.92 13.60
N GLY A 15 -1.18 2.14 13.31
CA GLY A 15 -2.16 1.09 13.01
C GLY A 15 -1.99 0.40 11.66
N ILE A 16 -1.20 0.96 10.73
CA ILE A 16 -1.09 0.41 9.37
C ILE A 16 -0.39 -0.95 9.32
N ASN A 17 0.60 -1.16 10.19
CA ASN A 17 1.26 -2.45 10.31
C ASN A 17 0.30 -3.54 10.81
N PHE A 18 -0.63 -3.16 11.69
CA PHE A 18 -1.68 -4.08 12.16
C PHE A 18 -2.66 -4.41 11.04
N ALA A 19 -3.15 -3.41 10.31
CA ALA A 19 -4.02 -3.62 9.15
C ALA A 19 -3.34 -4.52 8.10
N ASN A 20 -2.08 -4.24 7.78
CA ASN A 20 -1.27 -5.06 6.90
C ASN A 20 -1.15 -6.51 7.37
N SER A 21 -0.90 -6.71 8.67
CA SER A 21 -0.78 -8.06 9.25
C SER A 21 -2.09 -8.85 9.12
N ILE A 22 -3.24 -8.20 9.26
CA ILE A 22 -4.56 -8.84 9.09
C ILE A 22 -4.74 -9.29 7.64
N ILE A 23 -4.41 -8.42 6.68
CA ILE A 23 -4.54 -8.72 5.24
C ILE A 23 -3.71 -9.96 4.86
N VAL A 24 -2.44 -9.98 5.30
CA VAL A 24 -1.52 -11.08 5.02
C VAL A 24 -1.95 -12.37 5.74
N ASN A 25 -2.25 -12.30 7.04
CA ASN A 25 -2.59 -13.47 7.84
C ASN A 25 -3.93 -14.11 7.45
N LYS A 26 -4.84 -13.35 6.85
CA LYS A 26 -6.14 -13.85 6.37
C LYS A 26 -6.06 -14.44 4.96
N GLY A 27 -4.90 -14.45 4.31
CA GLY A 27 -4.77 -14.99 2.95
C GLY A 27 -5.53 -14.17 1.90
N ILE A 28 -5.72 -12.86 2.15
CA ILE A 28 -6.40 -11.98 1.20
C ILE A 28 -5.57 -11.87 -0.07
N CYS A 29 -4.25 -11.73 0.05
CA CYS A 29 -3.35 -11.64 -1.11
C CYS A 29 -3.43 -12.89 -2.00
N SER A 30 -3.37 -14.09 -1.40
CA SER A 30 -3.50 -15.35 -2.15
C SER A 30 -4.87 -15.48 -2.82
N THR A 31 -5.93 -15.01 -2.16
CA THR A 31 -7.29 -15.03 -2.74
C THR A 31 -7.38 -14.12 -3.95
N ILE A 32 -6.82 -12.92 -3.87
CA ILE A 32 -6.79 -11.95 -4.98
C ILE A 32 -6.02 -12.53 -6.16
N ASP A 33 -4.81 -13.04 -5.93
CA ASP A 33 -3.96 -13.56 -7.01
C ASP A 33 -4.56 -14.83 -7.64
N GLN A 34 -5.28 -15.65 -6.87
CA GLN A 34 -6.01 -16.80 -7.39
C GLN A 34 -7.17 -16.38 -8.31
N LEU A 35 -7.89 -15.31 -7.97
CA LEU A 35 -9.06 -14.85 -8.73
C LEU A 35 -8.70 -14.02 -9.96
N LEU A 36 -7.70 -13.13 -9.83
CA LEU A 36 -7.29 -12.22 -10.90
C LEU A 36 -6.15 -12.78 -11.76
N GLY A 37 -5.48 -13.82 -11.28
CA GLY A 37 -4.36 -14.45 -11.99
C GLY A 37 -3.11 -13.56 -12.03
N SER A 38 -2.26 -13.80 -13.03
CA SER A 38 -1.01 -13.08 -13.21
C SER A 38 -1.20 -11.82 -14.06
N ARG A 39 -0.52 -10.73 -13.70
CA ARG A 39 -0.39 -9.50 -14.51
C ARG A 39 0.57 -9.63 -15.71
N GLY A 40 1.18 -10.80 -15.87
CA GLY A 40 2.13 -11.10 -16.95
C GLY A 40 3.57 -11.25 -16.45
N ILE A 41 4.40 -11.88 -17.30
CA ILE A 41 5.76 -12.34 -16.95
C ILE A 41 6.71 -11.19 -16.58
N ARG A 42 6.45 -9.99 -17.10
CA ARG A 42 7.29 -8.80 -16.87
C ARG A 42 6.74 -7.87 -15.79
N ALA A 43 5.65 -8.24 -15.13
CA ALA A 43 5.07 -7.42 -14.07
C ALA A 43 5.90 -7.57 -12.78
N GLU A 44 6.41 -6.45 -12.26
CA GLU A 44 7.09 -6.42 -10.96
C GLU A 44 6.13 -6.65 -9.79
N TYR A 45 4.86 -6.23 -9.95
CA TYR A 45 3.83 -6.31 -8.93
C TYR A 45 2.70 -7.22 -9.37
N SER A 46 2.25 -8.09 -8.45
CA SER A 46 1.01 -8.86 -8.59
C SER A 46 -0.23 -7.96 -8.44
N TYR A 47 -1.42 -8.50 -8.72
CA TYR A 47 -2.64 -7.76 -8.42
C TYR A 47 -2.82 -7.57 -6.91
N SER A 48 -2.48 -8.58 -6.10
CA SER A 48 -2.57 -8.46 -4.64
C SER A 48 -1.65 -7.37 -4.08
N ASP A 49 -0.44 -7.21 -4.61
CA ASP A 49 0.48 -6.14 -4.20
C ASP A 49 -0.10 -4.75 -4.47
N LEU A 50 -0.71 -4.56 -5.64
CA LEU A 50 -1.26 -3.27 -6.04
C LEU A 50 -2.56 -2.93 -5.34
N ILE A 51 -3.46 -3.92 -5.15
CA ILE A 51 -4.68 -3.74 -4.38
C ILE A 51 -4.35 -3.47 -2.90
N ARG A 52 -3.37 -4.19 -2.34
CA ARG A 52 -2.83 -3.93 -1.01
C ARG A 52 -2.24 -2.52 -0.92
N SER A 53 -1.48 -2.10 -1.93
CA SER A 53 -0.91 -0.74 -1.99
C SER A 53 -2.00 0.33 -1.96
N TYR A 54 -3.04 0.17 -2.78
CA TYR A 54 -4.17 1.08 -2.82
C TYR A 54 -4.94 1.12 -1.49
N LEU A 55 -5.17 -0.05 -0.88
CA LEU A 55 -5.86 -0.13 0.41
C LEU A 55 -5.06 0.55 1.54
N LEU A 56 -3.75 0.30 1.62
CA LEU A 56 -2.88 0.91 2.63
C LEU A 56 -2.79 2.43 2.45
N MET A 57 -2.72 2.91 1.21
CA MET A 57 -2.79 4.34 0.88
C MET A 57 -4.10 4.96 1.36
N ALA A 58 -5.24 4.32 1.06
CA ALA A 58 -6.56 4.79 1.50
C ALA A 58 -6.69 4.81 3.04
N LEU A 59 -6.17 3.80 3.74
CA LEU A 59 -6.15 3.75 5.21
C LEU A 59 -5.27 4.84 5.85
N CYS A 60 -4.27 5.34 5.11
CA CYS A 60 -3.48 6.51 5.48
C CYS A 60 -4.15 7.85 5.15
N GLY A 61 -5.35 7.83 4.55
CA GLY A 61 -6.06 9.05 4.14
C GLY A 61 -5.62 9.60 2.77
N GLY A 62 -4.96 8.79 1.93
CA GLY A 62 -4.73 9.15 0.53
C GLY A 62 -6.02 9.01 -0.29
N GLU A 63 -6.25 9.96 -1.19
CA GLU A 63 -7.45 10.08 -2.01
C GLU A 63 -7.16 9.92 -3.51
N CYS A 64 -5.95 10.26 -3.95
CA CYS A 64 -5.52 10.13 -5.35
C CYS A 64 -4.31 9.18 -5.49
N ALA A 65 -4.03 8.72 -6.71
CA ALA A 65 -2.94 7.78 -6.96
C ALA A 65 -1.57 8.41 -6.68
N GLU A 66 -1.44 9.72 -6.89
CA GLU A 66 -0.25 10.52 -6.64
C GLU A 66 0.16 10.49 -5.16
N ASP A 67 -0.79 10.36 -4.23
CA ASP A 67 -0.52 10.31 -2.79
C ASP A 67 0.44 9.17 -2.42
N ILE A 68 0.40 8.03 -3.13
CA ILE A 68 1.31 6.91 -2.85
C ILE A 68 2.78 7.27 -3.10
N THR A 69 3.03 8.20 -4.03
CA THR A 69 4.37 8.57 -4.48
C THR A 69 4.85 9.85 -3.78
N GLU A 70 4.00 10.87 -3.73
CA GLU A 70 4.35 12.22 -3.28
C GLU A 70 4.27 12.38 -1.76
N HIS A 71 3.29 11.74 -1.12
CA HIS A 71 2.95 12.04 0.28
C HIS A 71 3.18 10.85 1.23
N LEU A 72 2.86 9.63 0.79
CA LEU A 72 2.80 8.46 1.66
C LEU A 72 3.93 7.47 1.44
N ARG A 73 4.81 7.68 0.44
CA ARG A 73 5.89 6.75 0.10
C ARG A 73 6.80 6.41 1.27
N GLY A 74 7.17 7.43 2.06
CA GLY A 74 8.04 7.27 3.23
C GLY A 74 7.40 6.46 4.35
N GLU A 75 6.11 6.70 4.63
CA GLU A 75 5.37 6.02 5.70
C GLU A 75 5.04 4.58 5.30
N LEU A 76 4.55 4.38 4.07
CA LEU A 76 4.25 3.06 3.52
C LEU A 76 5.50 2.19 3.37
N GLY A 77 6.66 2.80 3.07
CA GLY A 77 7.94 2.09 3.00
C GLY A 77 8.41 1.49 4.32
N GLN A 78 7.77 1.85 5.44
CA GLN A 78 8.04 1.24 6.75
C GLN A 78 7.17 0.03 7.06
N VAL A 79 6.20 -0.28 6.20
CA VAL A 79 5.35 -1.46 6.36
C VAL A 79 6.19 -2.71 6.07
N LYS A 80 6.13 -3.68 6.98
CA LYS A 80 6.89 -4.92 6.84
C LYS A 80 6.45 -5.71 5.60
N ASP A 81 7.43 -6.27 4.88
CA ASP A 81 7.21 -7.13 3.71
C ASP A 81 6.28 -6.46 2.68
N PHE A 82 6.49 -5.16 2.44
CA PHE A 82 5.72 -4.33 1.53
C PHE A 82 6.64 -3.53 0.63
N ASN A 83 6.37 -3.54 -0.68
CA ASN A 83 7.08 -2.71 -1.65
C ASN A 83 6.11 -1.66 -2.21
N VAL A 84 6.46 -0.39 -2.05
CA VAL A 84 5.59 0.73 -2.44
C VAL A 84 5.67 0.98 -3.95
N CYS A 85 4.61 0.60 -4.67
CA CYS A 85 4.48 0.90 -6.09
C CYS A 85 4.37 2.41 -6.38
N SER A 86 4.54 2.80 -7.65
CA SER A 86 4.34 4.18 -8.10
C SER A 86 2.87 4.49 -8.42
N ALA A 87 2.54 5.77 -8.48
CA ALA A 87 1.23 6.24 -8.95
C ALA A 87 0.89 5.71 -10.34
N ASP A 88 1.84 5.74 -11.30
CA ASP A 88 1.66 5.18 -12.64
C ASP A 88 1.32 3.70 -12.62
N THR A 89 1.94 2.93 -11.71
CA THR A 89 1.70 1.49 -11.59
C THR A 89 0.30 1.22 -11.05
N LEU A 90 -0.15 1.99 -10.05
CA LEU A 90 -1.52 1.93 -9.54
C LEU A 90 -2.54 2.27 -10.64
N LEU A 91 -2.35 3.37 -11.36
CA LEU A 91 -3.27 3.81 -12.42
C LEU A 91 -3.32 2.80 -13.56
N ARG A 92 -2.20 2.16 -13.89
CA ARG A 92 -2.17 1.07 -14.88
C ARG A 92 -2.99 -0.14 -14.43
N MET A 93 -2.89 -0.53 -13.15
CA MET A 93 -3.75 -1.60 -12.60
C MET A 93 -5.23 -1.24 -12.62
N GLN A 94 -5.61 0.00 -12.25
CA GLN A 94 -7.00 0.44 -12.30
C GLN A 94 -7.56 0.33 -13.73
N LYS A 95 -6.75 0.70 -14.73
CA LYS A 95 -7.12 0.58 -16.14
C LYS A 95 -7.27 -0.89 -16.58
N GLU A 96 -6.37 -1.78 -16.14
CA GLU A 96 -6.47 -3.22 -16.41
C GLU A 96 -7.76 -3.82 -15.84
N LEU A 97 -8.16 -3.42 -14.62
CA LEU A 97 -9.36 -3.92 -13.94
C LEU A 97 -10.67 -3.27 -14.39
N SER A 98 -10.61 -2.15 -15.11
CA SER A 98 -11.80 -1.45 -15.62
C SER A 98 -12.44 -2.08 -16.86
N THR A 99 -11.90 -3.21 -17.33
CA THR A 99 -12.29 -3.89 -18.58
C THR A 99 -13.06 -5.16 -18.28
#